data_AF-A0A968H311-F1
#
_entry.id   AF-A0A968H311-F1
#
_cell.length_a   1.000
_cell.length_b   1.000
_cell.length_c   1.000
_cell.angle_alpha   90.00
_cell.angle_beta   90.00
_cell.angle_gamma   90.00
#
_symmetry.space_group_name_H-M   'P 1'
#
loop_
_entity.id
_entity.type
_entity.pdbx_description
1 polymer ?
#
loop_
_entity_poly.entity_id
_entity_poly.type
_entity_poly.pdbx_seq_one_letter_code
_entity_poly.pdbx_strand_id
1 'polypeptide(L)'
;MDNLRLGRWWMLFAGIALIGAGIIGFVPNNPIASEDPSALFRVNALHNVVHIATGAVALGIGYLLQGSALANGMIWFGLLYAAVLIVTIIDPALFGLFENAPVNAADHVLHAALAIVSVGLGWMARSESPARAM
;
A
#
# COMPACT_ATOMS: atom_id res chain seq x y z
N MET A 1 14.58 -8.10 -17.27
CA MET A 1 14.78 -7.78 -15.84
C MET A 1 14.16 -8.91 -15.05
N ASP A 2 14.74 -9.36 -13.93
CA ASP A 2 14.12 -10.42 -13.13
C ASP A 2 12.91 -9.87 -12.34
N ASN A 3 11.80 -10.61 -12.30
CA ASN A 3 10.54 -10.15 -11.68
C ASN A 3 10.65 -9.99 -10.16
N LEU A 4 11.50 -10.76 -9.48
CA LEU A 4 11.75 -10.59 -8.04
C LEU A 4 12.49 -9.28 -7.76
N ARG A 5 13.44 -8.89 -8.60
CA ARG A 5 14.16 -7.61 -8.47
C ARG A 5 13.22 -6.43 -8.75
N LEU A 6 12.37 -6.51 -9.77
CA LEU A 6 11.35 -5.50 -10.02
C LEU A 6 10.37 -5.41 -8.84
N GLY A 7 9.86 -6.55 -8.38
CA GLY A 7 8.98 -6.65 -7.22
C GLY A 7 9.59 -6.09 -5.93
N ARG A 8 10.88 -6.37 -5.69
CA ARG A 8 11.61 -5.78 -4.56
C ARG A 8 11.62 -4.25 -4.62
N TRP A 9 12.01 -3.68 -5.76
CA TRP A 9 12.03 -2.22 -5.90
C TRP A 9 10.65 -1.61 -5.76
N TRP A 10 9.61 -2.29 -6.27
CA TRP A 10 8.23 -1.89 -6.05
C TRP A 10 7.88 -1.83 -4.56
N MET A 11 8.15 -2.87 -3.78
CA MET A 11 7.84 -2.89 -2.35
C MET A 11 8.60 -1.81 -1.57
N LEU A 12 9.86 -1.55 -1.95
CA LEU A 12 10.65 -0.47 -1.37
C LEU A 12 10.07 0.90 -1.68
N PHE A 13 9.71 1.14 -2.94
CA PHE A 13 9.09 2.40 -3.37
C PHE A 13 7.74 2.62 -2.67
N ALA A 14 6.85 1.62 -2.70
CA ALA A 14 5.55 1.67 -2.06
C ALA A 14 5.68 1.93 -0.55
N GLY A 15 6.63 1.25 0.12
CA GLY A 15 6.89 1.44 1.54
C GLY A 15 7.35 2.86 1.89
N ILE A 16 8.30 3.42 1.13
CA ILE A 16 8.76 4.80 1.32
C ILE A 16 7.63 5.79 1.05
N ALA A 17 6.83 5.58 -0.01
CA ALA A 17 5.73 6.46 -0.35
C ALA A 17 4.64 6.48 0.74
N LEU A 18 4.28 5.31 1.29
CA LEU A 18 3.30 5.19 2.36
C LEU A 18 3.77 5.83 3.67
N ILE A 19 5.02 5.57 4.08
CA ILE A 19 5.60 6.23 5.25
C ILE A 19 5.66 7.74 5.04
N GLY A 20 6.10 8.19 3.86
CA GLY A 20 6.13 9.61 3.50
C GLY A 20 4.74 10.25 3.60
N ALA A 21 3.73 9.63 2.99
CA ALA A 21 2.34 10.08 3.04
C ALA A 21 1.81 10.16 4.49
N GLY A 22 2.05 9.12 5.30
CA GLY A 22 1.65 9.12 6.70
C GLY A 22 2.36 10.17 7.55
N ILE A 23 3.64 10.44 7.30
CA ILE A 23 4.39 11.50 8.00
C ILE A 23 3.87 12.88 7.61
N ILE A 24 3.74 13.18 6.31
CA ILE A 24 3.26 14.50 5.86
C ILE A 24 1.79 14.73 6.25
N GLY A 25 1.01 13.66 6.40
CA GLY A 25 -0.39 13.71 6.83
C GLY A 25 -0.61 14.29 8.22
N PHE A 26 0.44 14.35 9.06
CA PHE A 26 0.39 15.03 10.36
C PHE A 26 0.63 16.54 10.26
N VAL A 27 1.04 17.06 9.10
CA VAL A 27 1.20 18.49 8.86
C VAL A 27 -0.17 19.10 8.58
N PRO A 28 -0.67 20.03 9.42
CA PRO A 28 -1.99 20.64 9.22
C PRO A 28 -2.08 21.36 7.87
N ASN A 29 -3.24 21.23 7.20
CA ASN A 29 -3.55 21.85 5.90
C ASN A 29 -2.54 21.54 4.77
N ASN A 30 -1.83 20.41 4.85
CA ASN A 30 -0.98 19.97 3.76
C ASN A 30 -1.85 19.61 2.55
N PRO A 31 -1.57 20.16 1.35
CA PRO A 31 -2.42 19.98 0.17
C PRO A 31 -2.33 18.57 -0.43
N ILE A 32 -1.32 17.78 -0.06
CA ILE A 32 -1.13 16.42 -0.55
C ILE A 32 -1.89 15.45 0.35
N ALA A 33 -1.67 15.49 1.66
CA ALA A 33 -2.35 14.61 2.60
C ALA A 33 -2.63 15.35 3.90
N SER A 34 -3.90 15.49 4.28
CA SER A 34 -4.33 16.01 5.58
C SER A 34 -5.84 15.77 5.77
N GLU A 35 -6.40 16.27 6.88
CA GLU A 35 -7.85 16.23 7.12
C GLU A 35 -8.63 17.24 6.26
N ASP A 36 -7.93 18.20 5.64
CA ASP A 36 -8.51 19.26 4.80
C ASP A 36 -9.33 18.64 3.66
N PRO A 37 -10.59 19.06 3.46
CA PRO A 37 -11.43 18.59 2.35
C PRO A 37 -10.84 18.82 0.96
N SER A 38 -9.91 19.78 0.81
CA SER A 38 -9.21 20.11 -0.43
C SER A 38 -7.89 19.35 -0.64
N ALA A 39 -7.43 18.59 0.35
CA ALA A 39 -6.23 17.77 0.22
C ALA A 39 -6.42 16.64 -0.79
N LEU A 40 -5.36 16.29 -1.52
CA LEU A 40 -5.39 15.22 -2.50
C LEU A 40 -5.77 13.87 -1.85
N PHE A 41 -5.17 13.51 -0.72
CA PHE A 41 -5.48 12.33 0.08
C PHE A 41 -6.11 12.78 1.41
N ARG A 42 -7.28 12.23 1.76
CA ARG A 42 -7.96 12.60 3.00
C ARG A 42 -7.58 11.62 4.11
N VAL A 43 -6.76 12.11 5.03
CA VAL A 43 -6.15 11.29 6.08
C VAL A 43 -6.29 11.97 7.43
N ASN A 44 -6.67 11.20 8.45
CA ASN A 44 -6.59 11.61 9.85
C ASN A 44 -5.40 10.94 10.55
N ALA A 45 -5.20 11.24 11.83
CA ALA A 45 -4.11 10.68 12.62
C ALA A 45 -4.05 9.14 12.57
N LEU A 46 -5.19 8.45 12.63
CA LEU A 46 -5.23 6.98 12.58
C LEU A 46 -4.88 6.45 11.18
N HIS A 47 -5.42 7.06 10.13
CA HIS A 47 -5.10 6.71 8.74
C HIS A 47 -3.59 6.88 8.47
N ASN A 48 -2.98 7.95 9.00
CA ASN A 48 -1.53 8.18 8.91
C ASN A 48 -0.72 7.09 9.61
N VAL A 49 -1.12 6.67 10.82
CA VAL A 49 -0.47 5.56 11.53
C VAL A 49 -0.58 4.26 10.73
N VAL A 50 -1.75 3.99 10.13
CA VAL A 50 -1.95 2.83 9.26
C VAL A 50 -1.00 2.88 8.06
N HIS A 51 -0.88 4.02 7.38
CA HIS A 51 0.07 4.19 6.27
C HIS A 51 1.53 3.97 6.69
N ILE A 52 1.95 4.48 7.86
CA ILE A 52 3.30 4.25 8.38
C ILE A 52 3.52 2.76 8.66
N ALA A 53 2.55 2.10 9.30
CA ALA A 53 2.64 0.68 9.66
C ALA A 53 2.69 -0.22 8.42
N THR A 54 1.78 -0.03 7.46
CA THR A 54 1.77 -0.82 6.23
C THR A 54 2.96 -0.48 5.32
N GLY A 55 3.42 0.78 5.34
CA GLY A 55 4.67 1.16 4.66
C GLY A 55 5.89 0.45 5.25
N ALA A 56 5.97 0.32 6.57
CA ALA A 56 7.02 -0.46 7.23
C ALA A 56 6.94 -1.96 6.87
N VAL A 57 5.74 -2.52 6.77
CA VAL A 57 5.53 -3.90 6.28
C VAL A 57 6.03 -4.05 4.84
N ALA A 58 5.72 -3.10 3.96
CA ALA A 58 6.21 -3.11 2.58
C ALA A 58 7.74 -3.07 2.50
N LEU A 59 8.38 -2.21 3.29
CA LEU A 59 9.84 -2.19 3.41
C LEU A 59 10.40 -3.51 3.95
N GLY A 60 9.77 -4.08 4.98
CA GLY A 60 10.13 -5.39 5.52
C GLY A 60 10.09 -6.49 4.46
N ILE A 61 9.03 -6.52 3.64
CA ILE A 61 8.92 -7.44 2.50
C ILE A 61 10.08 -7.23 1.53
N GLY A 62 10.36 -5.98 1.14
CA GLY A 62 11.42 -5.66 0.17
C GLY A 62 12.84 -5.98 0.66
N TYR A 63 13.15 -5.68 1.92
CA TYR A 63 14.50 -5.86 2.48
C TYR A 63 14.78 -7.26 3.02
N LEU A 64 13.79 -7.89 3.65
CA LEU A 64 14.01 -9.10 4.46
C LEU A 64 13.67 -10.38 3.70
N LEU A 65 12.74 -10.33 2.74
CA LEU A 65 12.26 -11.53 2.06
C LEU A 65 13.00 -11.80 0.74
N GLN A 66 13.04 -13.08 0.37
CA GLN A 66 13.71 -13.57 -0.84
C GLN A 66 12.88 -14.66 -1.51
N GLY A 67 13.12 -14.89 -2.81
CA GLY A 67 12.51 -15.99 -3.58
C GLY A 67 10.99 -16.06 -3.44
N SER A 68 10.47 -17.25 -3.12
CA SER A 68 9.03 -17.49 -2.95
C SER A 68 8.41 -16.71 -1.78
N ALA A 69 9.18 -16.44 -0.72
CA ALA A 69 8.69 -15.64 0.41
C ALA A 69 8.46 -14.18 0.00
N LEU A 70 9.37 -13.61 -0.80
CA LEU A 70 9.18 -12.27 -1.39
C LEU A 70 7.96 -12.24 -2.31
N ALA A 71 7.84 -13.23 -3.21
CA ALA A 71 6.70 -13.34 -4.11
C ALA A 71 5.36 -13.40 -3.36
N ASN A 72 5.25 -14.27 -2.35
CA ASN A 72 4.05 -14.41 -1.54
C ASN A 72 3.80 -13.16 -0.68
N GLY A 73 4.84 -12.51 -0.15
CA GLY A 73 4.72 -11.28 0.61
C GLY A 73 4.07 -10.16 -0.21
N MET A 74 4.48 -9.99 -1.48
CA MET A 74 3.87 -9.01 -2.39
C MET A 74 2.38 -9.32 -2.65
N ILE A 75 2.04 -10.59 -2.87
CA ILE A 75 0.64 -11.01 -3.07
C ILE A 75 -0.19 -10.68 -1.82
N TRP A 76 0.27 -11.06 -0.63
CA TRP A 76 -0.45 -10.80 0.61
C TRP A 76 -0.60 -9.31 0.90
N PHE A 77 0.44 -8.52 0.64
CA PHE A 77 0.37 -7.07 0.76
C PHE A 77 -0.66 -6.47 -0.21
N GLY A 78 -0.68 -6.92 -1.46
CA GLY A 78 -1.67 -6.46 -2.43
C GLY A 78 -3.09 -6.87 -2.05
N LEU A 79 -3.29 -8.08 -1.51
CA LEU A 79 -4.60 -8.53 -1.01
C LEU A 79 -5.06 -7.73 0.21
N LEU A 80 -4.14 -7.33 1.10
CA LEU A 80 -4.45 -6.42 2.20
C LEU A 80 -5.01 -5.09 1.66
N TYR A 81 -4.34 -4.49 0.68
CA TYR A 81 -4.81 -3.24 0.07
C TYR A 81 -6.11 -3.40 -0.74
N ALA A 82 -6.33 -4.56 -1.36
CA ALA A 82 -7.61 -4.87 -1.99
C ALA A 82 -8.74 -4.92 -0.95
N ALA A 83 -8.51 -5.54 0.22
CA ALA A 83 -9.47 -5.59 1.31
C ALA A 83 -9.76 -4.19 1.87
N VAL A 84 -8.72 -3.39 2.13
CA VAL A 84 -8.87 -1.99 2.57
C VAL A 84 -9.71 -1.20 1.55
N LEU A 85 -9.38 -1.27 0.26
CA LEU A 85 -10.14 -0.62 -0.80
C LEU A 85 -11.63 -1.01 -0.79
N ILE A 86 -11.93 -2.31 -0.73
CA ILE A 86 -13.31 -2.80 -0.73
C ILE A 86 -14.08 -2.25 0.48
N VAL A 87 -13.47 -2.32 1.67
CA VAL A 87 -14.09 -1.82 2.89
C VAL A 87 -14.35 -0.32 2.80
N THR A 88 -13.38 0.47 2.33
CA THR A 88 -13.53 1.93 2.27
C THR A 88 -14.46 2.41 1.15
N ILE A 89 -14.65 1.61 0.10
CA ILE A 89 -15.71 1.86 -0.90
C ILE A 89 -17.10 1.70 -0.26
N ILE A 90 -17.27 0.72 0.63
CA ILE A 90 -18.54 0.46 1.32
C ILE A 90 -18.78 1.52 2.40
N ASP A 91 -17.75 1.83 3.18
CA ASP A 91 -17.78 2.83 4.23
C ASP A 91 -16.50 3.68 4.24
N PRO A 92 -16.52 4.86 3.59
CA PRO A 92 -15.36 5.75 3.53
C PRO A 92 -14.92 6.29 4.90
N ALA A 93 -15.81 6.28 5.90
CA ALA A 93 -15.49 6.68 7.27
C ALA A 93 -14.93 5.51 8.09
N LEU A 94 -14.83 4.30 7.53
CA LEU A 94 -14.34 3.09 8.17
C LEU A 94 -14.97 2.88 9.57
N PHE A 95 -16.29 2.81 9.61
CA PHE A 95 -17.10 2.64 10.82
C PHE A 95 -16.85 3.73 11.87
N GLY A 96 -16.61 4.97 11.41
CA GLY A 96 -16.35 6.15 12.24
C GLY A 96 -14.88 6.40 12.56
N LEU A 97 -13.96 5.47 12.23
CA LEU A 97 -12.53 5.64 12.48
C LEU A 97 -11.91 6.79 11.66
N PHE A 98 -12.49 7.11 10.51
CA PHE A 98 -12.07 8.17 9.59
C PHE A 98 -13.11 9.29 9.46
N GLU A 99 -14.00 9.47 10.44
CA GLU A 99 -15.13 10.42 10.34
C GLU A 99 -14.72 11.86 9.96
N ASN A 100 -13.60 12.35 10.49
CA ASN A 100 -13.08 13.70 10.22
C ASN A 100 -12.37 13.83 8.86
N ALA A 101 -11.90 12.71 8.30
CA ALA A 101 -11.24 12.66 7.00
C ALA A 101 -11.60 11.37 6.25
N PRO A 102 -12.85 11.24 5.76
CA PRO A 102 -13.29 10.05 5.06
C PRO A 102 -12.47 9.85 3.78
N VAL A 103 -12.19 8.59 3.48
CA VAL A 103 -11.40 8.15 2.33
C VAL A 103 -12.00 8.70 1.04
N ASN A 104 -11.18 9.34 0.22
CA ASN A 104 -11.63 9.98 -1.01
C ASN A 104 -11.29 9.13 -2.26
N ALA A 105 -11.62 9.65 -3.44
CA ALA A 105 -11.37 8.96 -4.70
C ALA A 105 -9.86 8.76 -4.97
N ALA A 106 -9.00 9.70 -4.57
CA ALA A 106 -7.56 9.56 -4.75
C ALA A 106 -6.99 8.43 -3.87
N ASP A 107 -7.46 8.33 -2.63
CA ASP A 107 -7.12 7.24 -1.73
C ASP A 107 -7.53 5.88 -2.35
N HIS A 108 -8.74 5.78 -2.91
CA HIS A 108 -9.20 4.58 -3.60
C HIS A 108 -8.32 4.20 -4.79
N VAL A 109 -7.90 5.18 -5.61
CA VAL A 109 -7.00 4.95 -6.74
C VAL A 109 -5.65 4.45 -6.25
N LEU A 110 -5.10 5.04 -5.19
CA LEU A 110 -3.83 4.61 -4.60
C LEU A 110 -3.92 3.19 -4.05
N HIS A 111 -4.97 2.87 -3.30
CA HIS A 111 -5.19 1.51 -2.77
C HIS A 111 -5.38 0.48 -3.89
N ALA A 112 -6.10 0.83 -4.95
CA ALA A 112 -6.24 -0.02 -6.12
C ALA A 112 -4.90 -0.26 -6.81
N ALA A 113 -4.08 0.78 -6.99
CA ALA A 113 -2.74 0.66 -7.57
C ALA A 113 -1.84 -0.24 -6.72
N LEU A 114 -1.84 -0.05 -5.40
CA LEU A 114 -1.09 -0.89 -4.46
C LEU A 114 -1.53 -2.35 -4.53
N ALA A 115 -2.85 -2.61 -4.61
CA ALA A 115 -3.40 -3.94 -4.73
C ALA A 115 -2.98 -4.63 -6.05
N ILE A 116 -3.30 -3.98 -7.18
CA ILE A 116 -3.12 -4.56 -8.52
C ILE A 116 -1.64 -4.79 -8.82
N VAL A 117 -0.78 -3.80 -8.58
CA VAL A 117 0.64 -3.91 -8.90
C VAL A 117 1.33 -4.95 -8.02
N SER A 118 1.05 -4.97 -6.71
CA SER A 118 1.68 -5.93 -5.79
C SER A 118 1.25 -7.37 -6.07
N VAL A 119 -0.05 -7.62 -6.30
CA VAL A 119 -0.52 -8.95 -6.68
C VAL A 119 0.05 -9.36 -8.04
N GLY A 120 0.03 -8.47 -9.03
CA GLY A 120 0.53 -8.75 -10.38
C GLY A 120 2.02 -9.13 -10.38
N LEU A 121 2.88 -8.30 -9.77
CA LEU A 121 4.31 -8.57 -9.68
C LEU A 121 4.61 -9.80 -8.83
N GLY A 122 3.88 -10.00 -7.73
CA GLY A 122 4.02 -11.20 -6.91
C GLY A 122 3.64 -12.49 -7.64
N TRP A 123 2.56 -12.46 -8.41
CA TRP A 123 2.14 -13.59 -9.24
C TRP A 123 3.15 -13.91 -10.34
N MET A 124 3.65 -12.88 -11.03
CA MET A 124 4.69 -13.03 -12.06
C MET A 124 5.98 -13.63 -11.49
N ALA A 125 6.45 -13.11 -10.35
CA ALA A 125 7.65 -13.61 -9.69
C ALA A 125 7.48 -15.05 -9.18
N ARG A 126 6.29 -15.41 -8.69
CA ARG A 126 5.96 -16.79 -8.28
C ARG A 126 5.96 -17.74 -9.48
N SER A 127 5.50 -17.29 -10.64
CA SER A 127 5.35 -18.13 -11.84
C SER A 127 6.67 -18.45 -12.55
N GLU A 128 7.73 -17.66 -12.32
CA GLU A 128 9.07 -17.94 -12.85
C GLU A 128 9.88 -18.92 -11.99
N SER A 129 9.50 -19.10 -10.72
CA SER A 129 10.23 -19.96 -9.77
C SER A 129 10.12 -21.48 -10.04
N PRO A 130 9.00 -22.03 -10.56
CA PRO A 130 8.88 -23.46 -10.90
C PRO A 130 9.69 -23.90 -12.13
N ALA A 131 9.93 -23.01 -13.09
CA ALA A 131 10.53 -23.37 -14.38
C ALA A 131 12.05 -23.65 -14.32
N ARG A 132 12.70 -23.43 -13.18
CA ARG A 132 14.14 -23.70 -12.96
C ARG A 132 14.43 -24.97 -12.15
N ALA A 133 13.40 -25.73 -11.78
CA ALA A 133 13.52 -26.94 -10.96
C ALA A 133 13.32 -28.26 -11.74
N MET A 134 13.26 -28.20 -13.08
CA MET A 134 13.31 -29.34 -14.00
C MET A 134 14.53 -29.21 -14.91
#